data_AF-A0AAP4QD56-F1
#
_entry.id   AF-A0AAP4QD56-F1
#
_cell.length_a   1.000
_cell.length_b   1.000
_cell.length_c   1.000
_cell.angle_alpha   90.00
_cell.angle_beta   90.00
_cell.angle_gamma   90.00
#
_symmetry.space_group_name_H-M   'P 1'
#
loop_
_entity.id
_entity.type
_entity.pdbx_description
1 polymer ?
#
loop_
_entity_poly.entity_id
_entity_poly.type
_entity_poly.pdbx_seq_one_letter_code
_entity_poly.pdbx_strand_id
1 'polypeptide(L)'
;MTLLKKIDHTGRITLPKDLCGKFGLKKDDQVEITHDEQFIKIRKHQPEFVCAVTGKITDQGQTIGNAFISYEGIEQILQEQEHLKEKEKK
;
A
#
# COMPACT_ATOMS: atom_id res chain seq x y z
N MET A 1 5.24 8.38 25.95
CA MET A 1 6.71 8.62 25.94
C MET A 1 6.98 9.65 24.87
N THR A 2 7.52 10.82 25.25
CA THR A 2 7.81 11.92 24.31
C THR A 2 9.30 11.98 24.07
N LEU A 3 9.72 11.99 22.81
CA LEU A 3 11.13 12.11 22.43
C LEU A 3 11.38 13.45 21.75
N LEU A 4 12.36 14.19 22.22
CA LEU A 4 12.80 15.44 21.61
C LEU A 4 13.93 15.16 20.62
N LYS A 5 13.79 15.67 19.39
CA LYS A 5 14.83 15.69 18.38
C LYS A 5 14.99 17.09 17.83
N LYS A 6 16.25 17.50 17.66
CA LYS A 6 16.58 18.75 16.97
C LYS A 6 16.52 18.53 15.47
N ILE A 7 16.08 19.57 14.76
CA ILE A 7 16.16 19.64 13.32
C ILE A 7 17.58 20.05 12.94
N ASP A 8 18.18 19.37 11.96
CA ASP A 8 19.51 19.75 11.46
C ASP A 8 19.46 21.02 10.61
N HIS A 9 20.62 21.53 10.19
CA HIS A 9 20.70 22.74 9.35
C HIS A 9 20.07 22.59 7.96
N THR A 10 19.77 21.37 7.52
CA THR A 10 19.10 21.07 6.25
C THR A 10 17.59 20.81 6.41
N GLY A 11 17.05 20.91 7.62
CA GLY A 11 15.64 20.63 7.88
C GLY A 11 15.31 19.16 8.15
N ARG A 12 16.30 18.27 8.30
CA ARG A 12 16.06 16.83 8.55
C ARG A 12 15.90 16.55 10.04
N ILE A 13 15.02 15.60 10.35
CA ILE A 13 14.83 15.02 11.68
C ILE A 13 15.23 13.55 11.66
N THR A 14 16.00 13.10 12.65
CA THR A 14 16.41 11.69 12.74
C THR A 14 15.39 10.89 13.55
N LEU A 15 14.76 9.92 12.90
CA LEU A 15 13.89 8.95 13.58
C LEU A 15 14.76 7.92 14.33
N PRO A 16 14.46 7.61 15.61
CA PRO A 16 15.14 6.55 16.35
C PRO A 16 14.97 5.19 15.69
N LYS A 17 15.98 4.32 15.82
CA LYS A 17 15.94 2.94 15.29
C LYS A 17 14.74 2.15 15.80
N ASP A 18 14.38 2.29 17.07
CA ASP A 18 13.20 1.64 17.66
C ASP A 18 11.90 2.05 16.97
N LEU A 19 11.78 3.32 16.58
CA LEU A 19 10.60 3.82 15.88
C LEU A 19 10.55 3.25 14.46
N CYS A 20 11.68 3.26 13.75
CA CYS A 20 11.78 2.63 12.43
C CYS A 20 11.40 1.15 12.48
N GLY A 21 11.86 0.40 13.49
CA GLY A 21 11.51 -1.01 13.67
C GLY A 21 10.00 -1.21 13.92
N LYS A 22 9.38 -0.38 14.77
CA LYS A 22 7.94 -0.44 15.06
C LYS A 22 7.07 -0.17 13.83
N PHE A 23 7.50 0.73 12.95
CA PHE A 23 6.78 1.09 11.73
C PHE A 23 7.27 0.32 10.49
N GLY A 24 8.17 -0.65 10.65
CA GLY A 24 8.71 -1.46 9.55
C GLY A 24 9.44 -0.65 8.47
N LEU A 25 9.99 0.52 8.84
CA LEU A 25 10.75 1.39 7.95
C LEU A 25 12.19 0.88 7.82
N LYS A 26 12.59 0.58 6.59
CA LYS A 26 13.95 0.15 6.24
C LYS A 26 14.72 1.27 5.56
N LYS A 27 16.03 1.08 5.43
CA LYS A 27 16.87 1.96 4.62
C LYS A 27 16.32 1.98 3.20
N ASP A 28 16.25 3.16 2.59
CA ASP A 28 15.74 3.39 1.23
C ASP A 28 14.22 3.15 1.04
N ASP A 29 13.46 2.88 2.11
CA ASP A 29 11.99 2.88 2.04
C ASP A 29 11.46 4.29 1.75
N GLN A 30 10.47 4.38 0.87
CA GLN A 30 9.70 5.61 0.67
C GLN A 30 8.69 5.79 1.81
N VAL A 31 8.51 7.04 2.24
CA VAL A 31 7.52 7.42 3.26
C VAL A 31 6.63 8.52 2.71
N GLU A 32 5.36 8.43 3.04
CA GLU A 32 4.38 9.47 2.77
C GLU A 32 4.35 10.42 3.97
N ILE A 33 4.47 11.72 3.71
CA ILE A 33 4.40 12.77 4.73
C ILE A 33 3.15 13.59 4.47
N THR A 34 2.21 13.54 5.42
CA THR A 34 1.00 14.37 5.44
C THR A 34 1.04 15.29 6.65
N HIS A 35 0.32 16.42 6.60
CA HIS A 35 0.31 17.39 7.69
C HIS A 35 -1.10 17.95 7.90
N ASP A 36 -1.40 18.33 9.14
CA ASP A 36 -2.55 19.13 9.51
C ASP A 36 -2.07 20.36 10.30
N GLU A 37 -2.99 21.15 10.87
CA GLU A 37 -2.64 22.38 11.61
C GLU A 37 -1.72 22.15 12.82
N GLN A 38 -1.73 20.95 13.40
CA GLN A 38 -1.01 20.66 14.65
C GLN A 38 0.05 19.55 14.54
N PHE A 39 -0.03 18.70 13.51
CA PHE A 39 0.75 17.46 13.45
C PHE A 39 1.27 17.15 12.06
N ILE A 40 2.45 16.53 12.01
CA ILE A 40 2.99 15.88 10.83
C ILE A 40 2.80 14.37 11.02
N LYS A 41 2.15 13.71 10.06
CA LYS A 41 1.94 12.27 10.02
C LYS A 41 2.89 11.67 8.99
N ILE A 42 3.61 10.63 9.40
CA ILE A 42 4.53 9.88 8.52
C ILE A 42 3.99 8.46 8.39
N ARG A 43 3.79 7.99 7.17
CA ARG A 43 3.36 6.63 6.85
C ARG A 43 4.37 5.95 5.95
N LYS A 44 4.51 4.63 6.09
CA LYS A 44 5.27 3.84 5.12
C LYS A 44 4.55 3.92 3.77
N HIS A 45 5.25 4.31 2.72
CA HIS A 45 4.67 4.27 1.39
C HIS A 45 4.51 2.81 0.99
N GLN A 46 3.28 2.39 0.74
CA GLN A 46 2.98 1.12 0.10
C GLN A 46 2.61 1.44 -1.34
N PRO A 47 3.19 0.74 -2.34
CA PRO A 47 2.78 0.92 -3.72
C PRO A 47 1.29 0.61 -3.82
N GLU A 48 0.53 1.64 -4.16
CA GLU A 48 -0.88 1.55 -4.50
C GLU A 48 -1.00 0.87 -5.86
N PHE A 49 -1.39 -0.41 -5.86
CA PHE A 49 -1.59 -1.13 -7.11
C PHE A 49 -3.01 -0.91 -7.62
N VAL A 50 -3.12 -0.57 -8.89
CA VAL A 50 -4.42 -0.56 -9.58
C VAL A 50 -4.76 -2.00 -9.96
N CYS A 51 -5.90 -2.49 -9.49
CA CYS A 51 -6.40 -3.80 -9.90
C CYS A 51 -6.76 -3.76 -11.39
N ALA A 52 -6.19 -4.68 -12.18
CA ALA A 52 -6.43 -4.78 -13.62
C ALA A 52 -7.88 -5.15 -13.98
N VAL A 53 -8.64 -5.72 -13.04
CA VAL A 53 -10.03 -6.14 -13.23
C VAL A 53 -10.99 -5.06 -12.78
N THR A 54 -10.86 -4.60 -11.54
CA THR A 54 -11.83 -3.69 -10.91
C THR A 54 -11.52 -2.21 -11.14
N GLY A 55 -10.29 -1.88 -11.57
CA GLY A 55 -9.82 -0.51 -11.71
C GLY A 55 -9.64 0.25 -10.39
N LYS A 56 -9.89 -0.41 -9.25
CA LYS A 56 -9.73 0.18 -7.91
C LYS A 56 -8.27 0.09 -7.47
N ILE A 57 -7.85 1.09 -6.70
CA ILE A 57 -6.55 1.11 -6.04
C ILE A 57 -6.66 0.31 -4.74
N THR A 58 -5.79 -0.68 -4.56
CA THR A 58 -5.72 -1.46 -3.31
C THR A 58 -4.36 -2.14 -3.15
N ASP A 59 -3.97 -2.37 -1.91
CA ASP A 59 -2.83 -3.18 -1.50
C ASP A 59 -3.20 -4.65 -1.25
N GLN A 60 -4.50 -4.98 -1.25
CA GLN A 60 -5.04 -6.31 -0.98
C GLN A 60 -5.25 -7.10 -2.28
N GLY A 61 -4.25 -7.89 -2.66
CA GLY A 61 -4.32 -8.69 -3.88
C GLY A 61 -3.08 -9.53 -4.13
N GLN A 62 -3.00 -10.05 -5.35
CA GLN A 62 -1.86 -10.82 -5.82
C GLN A 62 -1.51 -10.42 -7.25
N THR A 63 -0.21 -10.43 -7.55
CA THR A 63 0.28 -10.29 -8.92
C THR A 63 0.15 -11.63 -9.65
N ILE A 64 -0.59 -11.64 -10.75
CA ILE A 64 -0.76 -12.78 -11.64
C ILE A 64 -0.15 -12.41 -13.00
N GLY A 65 0.95 -13.06 -13.36
CA GLY A 65 1.77 -12.67 -14.52
C GLY A 65 2.35 -11.27 -14.33
N ASN A 66 1.98 -10.34 -15.23
CA ASN A 66 2.39 -8.93 -15.18
C ASN A 66 1.31 -7.98 -14.64
N ALA A 67 0.17 -8.51 -14.18
CA ALA A 67 -0.97 -7.71 -13.72
C ALA A 67 -1.18 -7.90 -12.21
N PHE A 68 -1.43 -6.80 -11.49
CA PHE A 68 -1.93 -6.87 -10.13
C PHE A 68 -3.45 -7.05 -10.14
N ILE A 69 -3.96 -8.04 -9.41
CA ILE A 69 -5.39 -8.30 -9.27
C ILE A 69 -5.73 -8.33 -7.78
N SER A 70 -6.69 -7.51 -7.39
CA SER A 70 -7.23 -7.50 -6.03
C SER A 70 -8.00 -8.78 -5.73
N TYR A 71 -8.16 -9.15 -4.46
CA TYR A 71 -8.98 -10.31 -4.09
C TYR A 71 -10.42 -10.19 -4.60
N GLU A 72 -11.01 -8.98 -4.55
CA GLU A 72 -12.31 -8.67 -5.16
C GLU A 72 -12.32 -8.95 -6.67
N GLY A 73 -11.25 -8.57 -7.39
CA GLY A 73 -11.13 -8.83 -8.82
C GLY A 73 -11.00 -10.32 -9.15
N ILE A 74 -10.35 -11.10 -8.28
CA ILE A 74 -10.28 -12.56 -8.41
C ILE A 74 -11.67 -13.18 -8.28
N GLU A 75 -12.47 -12.75 -7.30
CA GLU A 75 -13.85 -13.24 -7.13
C GLU A 75 -14.72 -12.95 -8.36
N GLN A 76 -14.60 -11.74 -8.94
CA GLN A 76 -15.30 -11.39 -10.18
C GLN A 76 -14.89 -12.27 -11.35
N ILE A 77 -13.59 -12.55 -11.52
CA ILE A 77 -13.12 -13.46 -12.58
C ILE A 77 -13.72 -14.85 -12.39
N LEU A 78 -13.73 -15.38 -11.16
CA LEU A 78 -14.24 -16.72 -10.89
C LEU A 78 -15.74 -16.83 -11.22
N GLN A 79 -16.54 -15.83 -10.85
CA GLN A 79 -17.96 -15.78 -11.19
C GLN A 79 -18.20 -15.75 -12.70
N GLU A 80 -17.43 -14.94 -13.43
CA GLU A 80 -17.57 -14.84 -14.90
C GLU A 80 -17.17 -16.16 -15.59
N GLN A 81 -16.15 -16.86 -15.07
CA GLN A 81 -15.73 -18.17 -15.56
C GLN A 81 -16.82 -19.24 -15.40
N GLU A 82 -17.55 -19.24 -14.28
CA GLU A 82 -18.68 -20.14 -14.07
C GLU A 82 -19.80 -19.86 -15.08
N HIS A 83 -20.17 -18.60 -15.26
CA HIS A 83 -21.18 -18.20 -16.24
C HIS A 83 -20.81 -18.54 -17.69
N LEU A 84 -19.53 -18.46 -18.07
CA LEU A 84 -19.06 -18.83 -19.40
C LEU A 84 -19.16 -20.35 -19.64
N LYS A 85 -18.79 -21.17 -18.65
CA LYS A 85 -18.90 -22.64 -18.74
C LYS A 85 -20.34 -23.13 -18.88
N GLU A 86 -21.30 -22.42 -18.28
CA GLU A 86 -22.72 -22.74 -18.43
C GLU A 86 -23.26 -22.40 -19.82
N LYS A 87 -22.72 -21.37 -20.47
CA LYS A 87 -23.09 -21.00 -21.85
C LYS A 87 -22.55 -21.97 -22.89
N GLU A 88 -21.38 -22.56 -22.67
CA GLU A 88 -20.81 -23.57 -23.58
C GLU A 88 -21.50 -24.94 -23.51
N LYS A 89 -22.30 -25.20 -22.46
CA LYS A 89 -23.07 -26.44 -22.31
C LYS A 89 -24.47 -26.40 -22.92
N LYS A 90 -24.86 -25.28 -23.53
CA LYS A 90 -26.20 -25.07 -24.11
C LYS A 90 -26.10 -24.89 -25.61
#